data_AF-A0A954I497-F1
#
_entry.id   AF-A0A954I497-F1
#
_cell.length_a   1.000
_cell.length_b   1.000
_cell.length_c   1.000
_cell.angle_alpha   90.00
_cell.angle_beta   90.00
_cell.angle_gamma   90.00
#
_symmetry.space_group_name_H-M   'P 1'
#
loop_
_entity.id
_entity.type
_entity.pdbx_description
1 polymer ?
#
loop_
_entity_poly.entity_id
_entity_poly.type
_entity_poly.pdbx_seq_one_letter_code
_entity_poly.pdbx_strand_id
1 'polypeptide(L)'
;MQKLMMARATTVLLTLGILLSGCAQPNDDAAIAKPSSHPTEVTAVPAPDPGRMIRLPDVAADAGVLFTYQNGEAAGQYSILESLGGGVSLVDLDSDGWIDIFAAGGGQFDNAGIPHGVPSYAARQTGMNGDLHFTDSGAASGLNQALYYSHGAAAGDFDNDGFSDLLVTGFGGLQLFQGMGDGTYRECAGVSGLHDSGWSSSAAWADLNGDSAPDLYVVHYVDWSPENNPSCLSPDGQQQDICSPRQFNGTPDVVYPSQADSSFA
;
A
#
# COMPACT_ATOMS: atom_id res chain seq x y z
N MET A 1 -21.54 72.71 18.63
CA MET A 1 -22.78 72.04 18.18
C MET A 1 -22.81 70.65 18.81
N GLN A 2 -23.50 70.54 19.95
CA GLN A 2 -23.80 69.30 20.68
C GLN A 2 -25.11 68.69 20.16
N LYS A 3 -25.18 67.37 20.18
CA LYS A 3 -26.36 66.46 20.35
C LYS A 3 -25.74 65.06 20.39
N LEU A 4 -25.63 64.26 21.45
CA LEU A 4 -26.40 63.97 22.67
C LEU A 4 -27.87 63.64 22.45
N MET A 5 -28.17 62.34 22.44
CA MET A 5 -29.44 61.68 22.81
C MET A 5 -29.23 60.15 22.61
N MET A 6 -29.84 59.21 23.31
CA MET A 6 -30.34 59.06 24.68
C MET A 6 -30.73 57.57 24.77
N ALA A 7 -30.57 56.96 25.94
CA ALA A 7 -30.83 55.54 26.19
C ALA A 7 -32.30 55.13 26.00
N ARG A 8 -32.54 53.82 25.79
CA ARG A 8 -33.62 53.06 26.44
C ARG A 8 -33.24 51.58 26.52
N ALA A 9 -32.89 51.16 27.73
CA ALA A 9 -32.83 49.77 28.13
C ALA A 9 -34.26 49.22 28.22
N THR A 10 -34.50 48.05 27.64
CA THR A 10 -35.72 47.27 27.87
C THR A 10 -35.30 45.92 28.42
N THR A 11 -35.47 45.77 29.72
CA THR A 11 -35.31 44.53 30.48
C THR A 11 -36.39 43.53 30.06
N VAL A 12 -35.99 42.38 29.52
CA VAL A 12 -36.86 41.20 29.43
C VAL A 12 -36.41 40.24 30.52
N LEU A 13 -37.23 40.13 31.57
CA LEU A 13 -37.17 39.05 32.55
C LEU A 13 -37.55 37.75 31.81
N LEU A 14 -36.62 36.82 31.63
CA LEU A 14 -36.97 35.43 31.32
C LEU A 14 -36.88 34.62 32.61
N THR A 15 -38.06 34.22 33.09
CA THR A 15 -38.26 33.39 34.27
C THR A 15 -37.67 32.00 34.09
N LEU A 16 -36.88 31.59 35.08
CA LEU A 16 -36.38 30.25 35.32
C LEU A 16 -37.55 29.27 35.53
N GLY A 17 -37.77 28.37 34.57
CA GLY A 17 -38.66 27.21 34.70
C GLY A 17 -37.82 25.93 34.66
N ILE A 18 -37.41 25.44 35.83
CA ILE A 18 -36.79 24.13 35.98
C ILE A 18 -37.91 23.09 35.89
N LEU A 19 -38.03 22.43 34.74
CA LEU A 19 -38.81 21.20 34.61
C LEU A 19 -37.86 20.02 34.81
N LEU A 20 -37.91 19.45 36.02
CA LEU A 20 -37.37 18.14 36.36
C LEU A 20 -38.22 17.08 35.66
N SER A 21 -37.90 16.75 34.41
CA SER A 21 -38.30 15.49 33.79
C SER A 21 -37.14 14.52 33.91
N GLY A 22 -37.18 13.69 34.95
CA GLY A 22 -36.29 12.55 35.10
C GLY A 22 -36.54 11.55 33.97
N CYS A 23 -35.51 11.30 33.16
CA CYS A 23 -35.47 10.11 32.34
C CYS A 23 -35.08 8.95 33.25
N ALA A 24 -36.05 8.10 33.58
CA ALA A 24 -35.82 6.81 34.20
C ALA A 24 -34.85 5.99 33.33
N GLN A 25 -33.77 5.47 33.92
CA GLN A 25 -32.96 4.42 33.31
C GLN A 25 -33.86 3.21 33.04
N PRO A 26 -33.84 2.62 31.82
CA PRO A 26 -34.34 1.27 31.64
C PRO A 26 -33.42 0.33 32.42
N ASN A 27 -33.98 -0.39 33.38
CA ASN A 27 -33.34 -1.57 33.95
C ASN A 27 -33.39 -2.67 32.90
N ASP A 28 -32.39 -2.70 32.01
CA ASP A 28 -32.15 -3.85 31.15
C ASP A 28 -31.20 -4.82 31.87
N ASP A 29 -31.72 -5.54 32.86
CA ASP A 29 -31.22 -6.86 33.22
C ASP A 29 -31.58 -7.85 32.09
N ALA A 30 -31.07 -7.59 30.89
CA ALA A 30 -31.08 -8.57 29.81
C ALA A 30 -29.91 -9.53 30.07
N ALA A 31 -30.24 -10.69 30.63
CA ALA A 31 -29.32 -11.81 30.73
C ALA A 31 -28.60 -12.01 29.38
N ILE A 32 -27.27 -11.92 29.39
CA ILE A 32 -26.43 -12.25 28.24
C ILE A 32 -26.73 -13.72 27.87
N ALA A 33 -27.47 -13.92 26.79
CA ALA A 33 -27.74 -15.25 26.26
C ALA A 33 -26.40 -15.88 25.84
N LYS A 34 -26.12 -17.09 26.32
CA LYS A 34 -24.98 -17.88 25.85
C LYS A 34 -25.06 -18.03 24.32
N PRO A 35 -23.92 -17.95 23.60
CA PRO A 35 -23.93 -18.12 22.16
C PRO A 35 -24.52 -19.48 21.78
N SER A 36 -25.48 -19.46 20.85
CA SER A 36 -26.10 -20.66 20.27
C SER A 36 -25.02 -21.51 19.60
N SER A 37 -24.91 -22.78 20.01
CA SER A 37 -23.98 -23.78 19.46
C SER A 37 -24.52 -24.46 18.20
N HIS A 38 -25.46 -23.85 17.50
CA HIS A 38 -26.05 -24.40 16.28
C HIS A 38 -25.81 -23.46 15.10
N PRO A 39 -25.10 -23.92 14.04
CA PRO A 39 -25.01 -23.17 12.80
C PRO A 39 -26.42 -22.94 12.29
N THR A 40 -26.80 -21.68 12.10
CA THR A 40 -27.97 -21.32 11.30
C THR A 40 -27.79 -21.98 9.93
N GLU A 41 -28.77 -22.78 9.52
CA GLU A 41 -28.80 -23.44 8.23
C GLU A 41 -28.51 -22.42 7.13
N VAL A 42 -27.32 -22.51 6.52
CA VAL A 42 -26.94 -21.67 5.39
C VAL A 42 -27.86 -22.08 4.25
N THR A 43 -28.88 -21.27 3.96
CA THR A 43 -29.70 -21.43 2.76
C THR A 43 -28.77 -21.53 1.56
N ALA A 44 -28.87 -22.62 0.82
CA ALA A 44 -28.02 -22.89 -0.35
C ALA A 44 -28.03 -21.68 -1.29
N VAL A 45 -26.84 -21.20 -1.64
CA VAL A 45 -26.66 -20.20 -2.69
C VAL A 45 -27.31 -20.77 -3.97
N PRO A 46 -28.21 -20.05 -4.65
CA PRO A 46 -28.77 -20.50 -5.92
C PRO A 46 -27.64 -20.85 -6.88
N ALA A 47 -27.78 -21.95 -7.63
CA ALA A 47 -26.82 -22.30 -8.66
C ALA A 47 -26.62 -21.10 -9.62
N PRO A 48 -25.37 -20.77 -10.01
CA PRO A 48 -25.11 -19.67 -10.91
C PRO A 48 -25.91 -19.85 -12.21
N ASP A 49 -26.58 -18.77 -12.65
CA ASP A 49 -27.28 -18.73 -13.94
C ASP A 49 -26.28 -19.04 -15.06
N PRO A 50 -26.44 -20.16 -15.80
CA PRO A 50 -25.52 -20.52 -16.88
C PRO A 50 -25.43 -19.45 -17.98
N GLY A 51 -26.44 -18.58 -18.09
CA GLY A 51 -26.50 -17.48 -19.05
C GLY A 51 -25.66 -16.25 -18.69
N ARG A 52 -25.06 -16.21 -17.50
CA ARG A 52 -24.34 -15.04 -16.98
C ARG A 52 -22.99 -15.39 -16.35
N MET A 53 -22.22 -16.24 -17.03
CA MET A 53 -20.85 -16.53 -16.63
C MET A 53 -19.95 -15.31 -16.87
N ILE A 54 -19.43 -14.72 -15.79
CA ILE A 54 -18.31 -13.79 -15.87
C ILE A 54 -17.09 -14.58 -16.37
N ARG A 55 -16.45 -14.09 -17.44
CA ARG A 55 -15.20 -14.65 -17.97
C ARG A 55 -14.07 -13.70 -17.62
N LEU A 56 -12.97 -14.26 -17.12
CA LEU A 56 -11.72 -13.56 -16.86
C LEU A 56 -10.65 -14.20 -17.77
N PRO A 57 -10.67 -13.94 -19.09
CA PRO A 57 -9.61 -14.41 -19.96
C PRO A 57 -8.30 -13.72 -19.58
N ASP A 58 -7.20 -14.46 -19.66
CA ASP A 58 -5.88 -13.85 -19.65
C ASP A 58 -5.69 -13.08 -20.96
N VAL A 59 -5.42 -11.77 -20.83
CA VAL A 59 -5.20 -10.84 -21.95
C VAL A 59 -3.86 -10.13 -21.83
N ALA A 60 -3.00 -10.52 -20.88
CA ALA A 60 -1.78 -9.78 -20.57
C ALA A 60 -0.86 -9.67 -21.79
N ALA A 61 -0.58 -10.80 -22.46
CA ALA A 61 0.27 -10.83 -23.65
C ALA A 61 -0.34 -10.06 -24.83
N ASP A 62 -1.64 -10.20 -25.06
CA ASP A 62 -2.36 -9.50 -26.15
C ASP A 62 -2.38 -7.98 -25.92
N ALA A 63 -2.44 -7.55 -24.65
CA ALA A 63 -2.37 -6.16 -24.24
C ALA A 63 -0.92 -5.64 -24.13
N GLY A 64 0.11 -6.43 -24.43
CA GLY A 64 1.52 -5.98 -24.36
C GLY A 64 2.14 -5.98 -22.95
N VAL A 65 1.45 -6.54 -21.94
CA VAL A 65 1.97 -6.70 -20.58
C VAL A 65 2.80 -7.98 -20.50
N LEU A 66 4.12 -7.82 -20.67
CA LEU A 66 5.09 -8.92 -20.71
C LEU A 66 6.03 -8.83 -19.51
N PHE A 67 5.55 -9.29 -18.35
CA PHE A 67 6.29 -9.21 -17.10
C PHE A 67 6.05 -10.45 -16.23
N THR A 68 7.11 -10.88 -15.56
CA THR A 68 7.07 -11.94 -14.54
C THR A 68 7.90 -11.51 -13.35
N TYR A 69 7.30 -11.49 -12.17
CA TYR A 69 7.99 -11.24 -10.91
C TYR A 69 9.04 -12.32 -10.65
N GLN A 70 10.24 -11.92 -10.22
CA GLN A 70 11.30 -12.85 -9.87
C GLN A 70 11.45 -12.92 -8.35
N ASN A 71 11.09 -14.05 -7.74
CA ASN A 71 11.25 -14.26 -6.30
C ASN A 71 12.65 -14.81 -5.92
N GLY A 72 13.51 -15.13 -6.90
CA GLY A 72 14.86 -15.65 -6.64
C GLY A 72 14.92 -17.14 -6.29
N GLU A 73 13.83 -17.89 -6.44
CA GLU A 73 13.75 -19.32 -6.06
C GLU A 73 14.82 -20.19 -6.73
N ALA A 74 15.28 -19.80 -7.91
CA ALA A 74 16.30 -20.51 -8.67
C ALA A 74 17.63 -20.67 -7.92
N ALA A 75 17.88 -19.85 -6.90
CA ALA A 75 19.07 -19.93 -6.06
C ALA A 75 18.97 -21.02 -4.97
N GLY A 76 17.78 -21.56 -4.70
CA GLY A 76 17.56 -22.62 -3.72
C GLY A 76 17.94 -22.22 -2.29
N GLN A 77 17.72 -20.96 -1.91
CA GLN A 77 18.03 -20.48 -0.56
C GLN A 77 16.95 -20.91 0.45
N TYR A 78 15.72 -21.17 0.00
CA TYR A 78 14.55 -21.44 0.85
C TYR A 78 14.38 -20.38 1.94
N SER A 79 14.73 -19.14 1.60
CA SER A 79 14.52 -17.95 2.40
C SER A 79 13.07 -17.55 2.40
N ILE A 80 12.62 -16.96 3.50
CA ILE A 80 11.29 -16.34 3.57
C ILE A 80 11.10 -15.20 2.56
N LEU A 81 12.18 -14.56 2.08
CA LEU A 81 12.09 -13.56 0.99
C LEU A 81 11.46 -14.14 -0.27
N GLU A 82 11.78 -15.40 -0.62
CA GLU A 82 11.27 -16.08 -1.82
C GLU A 82 9.76 -16.37 -1.75
N SER A 83 9.18 -16.32 -0.55
CA SER A 83 7.74 -16.58 -0.34
C SER A 83 6.85 -15.36 -0.57
N LEU A 84 7.43 -14.15 -0.59
CA LEU A 84 6.69 -12.92 -0.81
C LEU A 84 6.67 -12.57 -2.31
N GLY A 85 5.46 -12.32 -2.80
CA GLY A 85 5.22 -11.91 -4.19
C GLY A 85 5.52 -10.43 -4.43
N GLY A 86 5.21 -10.00 -5.66
CA GLY A 86 5.29 -8.61 -6.11
C GLY A 86 3.94 -7.90 -6.11
N GLY A 87 3.96 -6.61 -5.84
CA GLY A 87 2.83 -5.69 -5.92
C GLY A 87 2.81 -4.92 -7.23
N VAL A 88 1.61 -4.47 -7.60
CA VAL A 88 1.34 -3.68 -8.79
C VAL A 88 0.70 -2.36 -8.37
N SER A 89 1.15 -1.26 -8.97
CA SER A 89 0.49 0.05 -8.88
C SER A 89 -0.13 0.38 -10.24
N LEU A 90 -1.40 0.80 -10.21
CA LEU A 90 -2.09 1.36 -11.37
C LEU A 90 -2.10 2.87 -11.20
N VAL A 91 -1.38 3.57 -12.07
CA VAL A 91 -0.99 4.97 -11.89
C VAL A 91 -0.85 5.65 -13.25
N ASP A 92 -1.14 6.94 -13.34
CA ASP A 92 -0.88 7.74 -14.55
C ASP A 92 0.58 8.23 -14.48
N LEU A 93 1.48 7.61 -15.25
CA LEU A 93 2.92 7.84 -15.14
C LEU A 93 3.38 9.10 -15.86
N ASP A 94 2.66 9.54 -16.90
CA ASP A 94 3.04 10.68 -17.73
C ASP A 94 2.00 11.80 -17.80
N SER A 95 0.99 11.73 -16.92
CA SER A 95 -0.04 12.76 -16.74
C SER A 95 -0.89 12.98 -17.99
N ASP A 96 -1.05 11.94 -18.82
CA ASP A 96 -1.89 11.98 -20.02
C ASP A 96 -3.36 11.63 -19.74
N GLY A 97 -3.67 11.27 -18.49
CA GLY A 97 -4.98 10.90 -17.99
C GLY A 97 -5.33 9.42 -18.18
N TRP A 98 -4.40 8.60 -18.68
CA TRP A 98 -4.58 7.16 -18.85
C TRP A 98 -3.90 6.41 -17.70
N ILE A 99 -4.47 5.25 -17.35
CA ILE A 99 -3.93 4.43 -16.26
C ILE A 99 -2.89 3.46 -16.83
N ASP A 100 -1.68 3.62 -16.35
CA ASP A 100 -0.52 2.79 -16.68
C ASP A 100 -0.28 1.71 -15.61
N ILE A 101 0.76 0.91 -15.83
CA ILE A 101 1.16 -0.18 -14.95
C ILE A 101 2.57 0.06 -14.45
N PHE A 102 2.76 -0.04 -13.14
CA PHE A 102 4.05 -0.31 -12.51
C PHE A 102 3.97 -1.62 -11.72
N ALA A 103 5.00 -2.47 -11.81
CA ALA A 103 5.11 -3.70 -11.04
C ALA A 103 6.51 -3.85 -10.44
N ALA A 104 6.59 -4.19 -9.16
CA ALA A 104 7.84 -4.48 -8.47
C ALA A 104 8.57 -5.67 -9.13
N GLY A 105 9.88 -5.57 -9.30
CA GLY A 105 10.68 -6.58 -10.02
C GLY A 105 11.00 -7.85 -9.22
N GLY A 106 10.99 -7.75 -7.89
CA GLY A 106 11.45 -8.83 -7.01
C GLY A 106 12.96 -8.78 -6.77
N GLY A 107 13.57 -9.96 -6.72
CA GLY A 107 15.01 -10.08 -6.54
C GLY A 107 15.55 -11.47 -6.84
N GLN A 108 16.86 -11.58 -6.67
CA GLN A 108 17.65 -12.79 -6.89
C GLN A 108 18.70 -12.91 -5.80
N PHE A 109 19.30 -14.09 -5.64
CA PHE A 109 20.42 -14.29 -4.72
C PHE A 109 21.70 -14.55 -5.50
N ASP A 110 22.81 -14.01 -5.01
CA ASP A 110 24.13 -14.37 -5.52
C ASP A 110 24.64 -15.70 -4.92
N ASN A 111 25.84 -16.12 -5.34
CA ASN A 111 26.45 -17.36 -4.86
C ASN A 111 26.78 -17.37 -3.36
N ALA A 112 26.78 -16.20 -2.71
CA ALA A 112 26.96 -16.07 -1.26
C ALA A 112 25.62 -16.06 -0.50
N GLY A 113 24.49 -16.18 -1.20
CA GLY A 113 23.15 -16.12 -0.60
C GLY A 113 22.72 -14.69 -0.24
N ILE A 114 23.37 -13.66 -0.82
CA ILE A 114 23.01 -12.27 -0.60
C ILE A 114 21.93 -11.87 -1.60
N PRO A 115 20.80 -11.29 -1.15
CA PRO A 115 19.73 -10.84 -2.04
C PRO A 115 20.13 -9.56 -2.80
N HIS A 116 19.72 -9.48 -4.06
CA HIS A 116 19.87 -8.33 -4.95
C HIS A 116 18.55 -8.04 -5.66
N GLY A 117 18.33 -6.77 -5.99
CA GLY A 117 17.15 -6.35 -6.74
C GLY A 117 17.14 -6.87 -8.18
N VAL A 118 15.93 -7.05 -8.71
CA VAL A 118 15.65 -7.23 -10.14
C VAL A 118 14.90 -6.00 -10.64
N PRO A 119 15.15 -5.52 -11.88
CA PRO A 119 14.46 -4.37 -12.43
C PRO A 119 12.93 -4.47 -12.35
N SER A 120 12.30 -3.42 -11.83
CA SER A 120 10.85 -3.25 -11.89
C SER A 120 10.37 -3.02 -13.31
N TYR A 121 9.08 -3.29 -13.54
CA TYR A 121 8.41 -3.08 -14.82
C TYR A 121 7.53 -1.84 -14.77
N ALA A 122 7.61 -1.02 -15.81
CA ALA A 122 6.69 0.09 -16.03
C ALA A 122 6.24 0.05 -17.49
N ALA A 123 4.95 0.25 -17.74
CA ALA A 123 4.42 0.29 -19.09
C ALA A 123 3.25 1.26 -19.21
N ARG A 124 3.31 2.10 -20.24
CA ARG A 124 2.30 3.10 -20.53
C ARG A 124 1.16 2.54 -21.36
N GLN A 125 -0.06 2.91 -21.03
CA GLN A 125 -1.22 2.68 -21.86
C GLN A 125 -1.08 3.51 -23.14
N THR A 126 -1.22 2.86 -24.30
CA THR A 126 -1.14 3.46 -25.64
C THR A 126 -2.29 3.06 -26.58
N GLY A 127 -3.22 2.23 -26.11
CA GLY A 127 -4.41 1.78 -26.83
C GLY A 127 -5.52 2.84 -26.88
N MET A 128 -6.09 3.03 -28.06
CA MET A 128 -7.13 4.02 -28.31
C MET A 128 -8.52 3.39 -28.30
N ASN A 129 -9.57 4.22 -28.19
CA ASN A 129 -10.97 3.78 -28.30
C ASN A 129 -11.40 2.68 -27.31
N GLY A 130 -10.73 2.59 -26.16
CA GLY A 130 -11.02 1.60 -25.12
C GLY A 130 -10.24 0.28 -25.25
N ASP A 131 -9.34 0.16 -26.23
CA ASP A 131 -8.43 -0.98 -26.34
C ASP A 131 -7.32 -0.89 -25.29
N LEU A 132 -6.98 -2.02 -24.67
CA LEU A 132 -5.84 -2.14 -23.78
C LEU A 132 -4.58 -2.49 -24.57
N HIS A 133 -3.64 -1.57 -24.64
CA HIS A 133 -2.31 -1.82 -25.20
C HIS A 133 -1.27 -1.08 -24.36
N PHE A 134 -0.29 -1.80 -23.84
CA PHE A 134 0.75 -1.28 -22.96
C PHE A 134 2.10 -1.36 -23.66
N THR A 135 2.86 -0.27 -23.59
CA THR A 135 4.22 -0.18 -24.13
C THR A 135 5.20 -0.03 -22.98
N ASP A 136 6.18 -0.92 -22.88
CA ASP A 136 7.25 -0.86 -21.88
C ASP A 136 7.93 0.52 -21.90
N SER A 137 7.95 1.16 -20.75
CA SER A 137 8.53 2.47 -20.50
C SER A 137 9.59 2.44 -19.39
N GLY A 138 9.96 1.28 -18.84
CA GLY A 138 10.78 1.18 -17.63
C GLY A 138 12.14 1.87 -17.75
N ALA A 139 12.85 1.63 -18.86
CA ALA A 139 14.14 2.27 -19.11
C ALA A 139 14.03 3.75 -19.48
N ALA A 140 12.97 4.13 -20.20
CA ALA A 140 12.76 5.52 -20.64
C ALA A 140 12.30 6.43 -19.49
N SER A 141 11.53 5.87 -18.55
CA SER A 141 11.05 6.56 -17.35
C SER A 141 12.10 6.62 -16.24
N GLY A 142 13.04 5.67 -16.20
CA GLY A 142 13.99 5.52 -15.09
C GLY A 142 13.44 4.70 -13.92
N LEU A 143 12.27 4.08 -14.07
CA LEU A 143 11.61 3.23 -13.07
C LEU A 143 12.13 1.79 -13.03
N ASN A 144 12.97 1.37 -13.98
CA ASN A 144 13.56 0.03 -14.01
C ASN A 144 14.80 -0.13 -13.10
N GLN A 145 14.97 0.74 -12.10
CA GLN A 145 16.08 0.64 -11.16
C GLN A 145 15.87 -0.54 -10.19
N ALA A 146 16.97 -1.24 -9.91
CA ALA A 146 16.99 -2.48 -9.14
C ALA A 146 17.87 -2.35 -7.88
N LEU A 147 17.66 -1.29 -7.09
CA LEU A 147 18.53 -1.00 -5.94
C LEU A 147 18.36 -2.04 -4.82
N TYR A 148 17.13 -2.53 -4.63
CA TYR A 148 16.76 -3.44 -3.55
C TYR A 148 15.89 -4.59 -4.05
N TYR A 149 15.79 -5.65 -3.25
CA TYR A 149 14.84 -6.74 -3.50
C TYR A 149 13.43 -6.19 -3.26
N SER A 150 12.64 -6.01 -4.31
CA SER A 150 11.36 -5.27 -4.23
C SER A 150 10.14 -6.19 -4.02
N HIS A 151 9.12 -5.72 -3.30
CA HIS A 151 7.89 -6.47 -3.03
C HIS A 151 6.62 -5.72 -3.37
N GLY A 152 6.54 -4.42 -3.16
CA GLY A 152 5.30 -3.67 -3.30
C GLY A 152 5.53 -2.30 -3.91
N ALA A 153 4.44 -1.65 -4.31
CA ALA A 153 4.47 -0.31 -4.83
C ALA A 153 3.26 0.48 -4.34
N ALA A 154 3.43 1.77 -4.09
CA ALA A 154 2.36 2.68 -3.71
C ALA A 154 2.53 4.03 -4.42
N ALA A 155 1.54 4.42 -5.21
CA ALA A 155 1.50 5.73 -5.85
C ALA A 155 0.91 6.80 -4.92
N GLY A 156 1.48 8.00 -4.94
CA GLY A 156 1.06 9.16 -4.17
C GLY A 156 1.58 10.45 -4.82
N ASP A 157 1.28 11.61 -4.25
CA ASP A 157 1.81 12.92 -4.66
C ASP A 157 2.43 13.55 -3.41
N PHE A 158 3.66 13.16 -3.08
CA PHE A 158 4.21 13.43 -1.74
C PHE A 158 4.71 14.86 -1.59
N ASP A 159 4.92 15.58 -2.70
CA ASP A 159 5.30 16.98 -2.72
C ASP A 159 4.22 17.93 -3.26
N ASN A 160 3.00 17.43 -3.47
CA ASN A 160 1.82 18.18 -3.90
C ASN A 160 2.05 18.96 -5.21
N ASP A 161 2.87 18.44 -6.12
CA ASP A 161 3.16 19.07 -7.42
C ASP A 161 2.12 18.70 -8.50
N GLY A 162 1.24 17.74 -8.19
CA GLY A 162 0.17 17.26 -9.05
C GLY A 162 0.58 16.11 -9.96
N PHE A 163 1.80 15.58 -9.84
CA PHE A 163 2.27 14.40 -10.55
C PHE A 163 2.29 13.17 -9.64
N SER A 164 2.16 11.99 -10.26
CA SER A 164 2.19 10.75 -9.50
C SER A 164 3.63 10.34 -9.21
N ASP A 165 3.97 10.29 -7.93
CA ASP A 165 5.17 9.68 -7.38
C ASP A 165 4.96 8.19 -7.09
N LEU A 166 6.06 7.45 -6.98
CA LEU A 166 6.05 6.02 -6.73
C LEU A 166 7.01 5.61 -5.62
N LEU A 167 6.47 5.05 -4.55
CA LEU A 167 7.26 4.29 -3.58
C LEU A 167 7.33 2.82 -4.00
N VAL A 168 8.50 2.22 -3.87
CA VAL A 168 8.73 0.78 -3.97
C VAL A 168 9.23 0.25 -2.63
N THR A 169 8.51 -0.72 -2.08
CA THR A 169 8.87 -1.42 -0.83
C THR A 169 9.72 -2.64 -1.12
N GLY A 170 10.45 -3.11 -0.12
CA GLY A 170 11.38 -4.22 -0.33
C GLY A 170 12.27 -4.55 0.86
N PHE A 171 13.23 -5.43 0.60
CA PHE A 171 14.32 -5.78 1.50
C PHE A 171 15.60 -5.06 1.09
N GLY A 172 16.24 -4.40 2.07
CA GLY A 172 17.46 -3.60 1.87
C GLY A 172 17.20 -2.09 1.82
N GLY A 173 15.94 -1.69 1.62
CA GLY A 173 15.50 -0.30 1.73
C GLY A 173 14.25 -0.01 0.89
N LEU A 174 13.82 1.25 0.96
CA LEU A 174 12.76 1.82 0.13
C LEU A 174 13.37 2.53 -1.08
N GLN A 175 12.66 2.54 -2.21
CA GLN A 175 12.95 3.45 -3.32
C GLN A 175 11.76 4.40 -3.45
N LEU A 176 12.04 5.70 -3.54
CA LEU A 176 11.02 6.71 -3.80
C LEU A 176 11.36 7.40 -5.10
N PHE A 177 10.43 7.40 -6.05
CA PHE A 177 10.59 8.00 -7.36
C PHE A 177 9.66 9.20 -7.46
N GLN A 178 10.24 10.39 -7.59
CA GLN A 178 9.49 11.60 -7.89
C GLN A 178 9.14 11.67 -9.37
N GLY A 179 7.86 11.86 -9.68
CA GLY A 179 7.37 12.06 -11.04
C GLY A 179 7.71 13.46 -11.55
N MET A 180 8.13 13.57 -12.82
CA MET A 180 8.45 14.87 -13.43
C MET A 180 7.33 15.41 -14.33
N GLY A 181 6.20 14.70 -14.41
CA GLY A 181 5.03 15.05 -15.23
C GLY A 181 5.19 14.82 -16.75
N ASP A 182 6.32 14.27 -17.20
CA ASP A 182 6.60 13.97 -18.61
C ASP A 182 6.86 12.47 -18.87
N GLY A 183 6.52 11.62 -17.89
CA GLY A 183 6.80 10.19 -17.92
C GLY A 183 8.20 9.81 -17.43
N THR A 184 9.02 10.78 -17.01
CA THR A 184 10.32 10.52 -16.38
C THR A 184 10.25 10.64 -14.87
N TYR A 185 11.12 9.88 -14.20
CA TYR A 185 11.16 9.73 -12.76
C TYR A 185 12.58 9.91 -12.23
N ARG A 186 12.69 10.48 -11.03
CA ARG A 186 13.94 10.62 -10.28
C ARG A 186 13.86 9.88 -8.97
N GLU A 187 14.78 8.94 -8.74
CA GLU A 187 14.94 8.32 -7.42
C GLU A 187 15.43 9.39 -6.42
N CYS A 188 14.74 9.51 -5.29
CA CYS A 188 14.94 10.58 -4.33
C CYS A 188 14.79 10.17 -2.85
N ALA A 189 14.72 8.88 -2.50
CA ALA A 189 14.52 8.45 -1.11
C ALA A 189 15.60 9.03 -0.17
N GLY A 190 16.88 8.91 -0.57
CA GLY A 190 17.98 9.40 0.26
C GLY A 190 18.01 10.93 0.43
N VAL A 191 17.62 11.69 -0.59
CA VAL A 191 17.65 13.17 -0.54
C VAL A 191 16.39 13.77 0.08
N SER A 192 15.28 13.03 0.11
CA SER A 192 14.04 13.42 0.80
C SER A 192 14.07 13.12 2.30
N GLY A 193 15.15 12.51 2.82
CA GLY A 193 15.23 12.10 4.22
C GLY A 193 14.50 10.79 4.53
N LEU A 194 13.99 10.09 3.51
CA LEU A 194 13.40 8.77 3.66
C LEU A 194 14.51 7.73 3.87
N HIS A 195 14.81 7.47 5.13
CA HIS A 195 15.79 6.46 5.55
C HIS A 195 15.08 5.29 6.19
N ASP A 196 15.08 4.16 5.48
CA ASP A 196 14.55 2.90 5.93
C ASP A 196 15.45 1.77 5.43
N SER A 197 15.91 0.92 6.35
CA SER A 197 16.70 -0.28 6.04
C SER A 197 15.98 -1.56 6.45
N GLY A 198 14.74 -1.45 6.95
CA GLY A 198 13.91 -2.57 7.33
C GLY A 198 13.38 -3.32 6.11
N TRP A 199 12.84 -4.51 6.37
CA TRP A 199 12.11 -5.26 5.35
C TRP A 199 10.65 -4.81 5.30
N SER A 200 10.30 -4.05 4.27
CA SER A 200 8.95 -3.56 4.03
C SER A 200 8.20 -4.45 3.03
N SER A 201 6.94 -4.76 3.36
CA SER A 201 6.06 -5.59 2.52
C SER A 201 5.04 -4.75 1.73
N SER A 202 4.62 -3.61 2.28
CA SER A 202 3.63 -2.73 1.67
C SER A 202 3.70 -1.32 2.26
N ALA A 203 2.99 -0.38 1.66
CA ALA A 203 2.91 1.00 2.12
C ALA A 203 1.59 1.65 1.68
N ALA A 204 1.24 2.76 2.32
CA ALA A 204 0.09 3.57 1.95
C ALA A 204 0.36 5.07 2.20
N TRP A 205 -0.27 5.91 1.38
CA TRP A 205 -0.24 7.36 1.52
C TRP A 205 -1.55 7.86 2.14
N ALA A 206 -1.45 8.76 3.12
CA ALA A 206 -2.61 9.41 3.71
C ALA A 206 -2.18 10.69 4.45
N ASP A 207 -3.01 11.72 4.44
CA ASP A 207 -2.85 12.87 5.35
C ASP A 207 -3.26 12.43 6.77
N LEU A 208 -2.30 11.91 7.55
CA LEU A 208 -2.55 11.36 8.88
C LEU A 208 -2.56 12.43 9.95
N ASN A 209 -1.84 13.53 9.71
CA ASN A 209 -1.65 14.60 10.67
C ASN A 209 -2.59 15.82 10.44
N GLY A 210 -3.22 15.91 9.27
CA GLY A 210 -4.20 16.94 8.88
C GLY A 210 -3.59 18.21 8.29
N ASP A 211 -2.35 18.18 7.80
CA ASP A 211 -1.64 19.33 7.22
C ASP A 211 -1.79 19.44 5.69
N SER A 212 -2.58 18.57 5.07
CA SER A 212 -2.76 18.47 3.62
C SER A 212 -1.50 18.04 2.86
N ALA A 213 -0.49 17.48 3.53
CA ALA A 213 0.59 16.72 2.94
C ALA A 213 0.30 15.21 3.15
N PRO A 214 0.37 14.36 2.11
CA PRO A 214 0.19 12.94 2.32
C PRO A 214 1.42 12.35 3.02
N ASP A 215 1.21 11.89 4.25
CA ASP A 215 2.18 11.12 5.04
C ASP A 215 2.30 9.70 4.50
N LEU A 216 3.46 9.09 4.73
CA LEU A 216 3.76 7.73 4.31
C LEU A 216 3.66 6.76 5.49
N TYR A 217 2.81 5.74 5.38
CA TYR A 217 2.78 4.58 6.28
C TYR A 217 3.47 3.37 5.63
N VAL A 218 4.51 2.83 6.27
CA VAL A 218 5.29 1.69 5.80
C VAL A 218 5.03 0.47 6.68
N VAL A 219 4.62 -0.64 6.05
CA VAL A 219 4.38 -1.92 6.71
C VAL A 219 5.64 -2.76 6.67
N HIS A 220 6.22 -3.01 7.83
CA HIS A 220 7.35 -3.89 7.99
C HIS A 220 6.91 -5.33 8.20
N TYR A 221 7.79 -6.27 7.86
CA TYR A 221 7.47 -7.69 7.94
C TYR A 221 8.14 -8.37 9.13
N VAL A 222 9.31 -8.96 8.92
CA VAL A 222 10.04 -9.68 9.95
C VAL A 222 11.53 -9.33 9.91
N ASP A 223 12.19 -9.54 11.05
CA ASP A 223 13.64 -9.46 11.17
C ASP A 223 14.27 -10.67 10.45
N TRP A 224 14.79 -10.44 9.26
CA TRP A 224 15.45 -11.45 8.44
C TRP A 224 16.80 -10.94 7.92
N SER A 225 17.78 -11.83 7.89
CA SER A 225 19.05 -11.66 7.21
C SER A 225 19.58 -13.04 6.77
N PRO A 226 20.56 -13.10 5.86
CA PRO A 226 21.21 -14.37 5.51
C PRO A 226 21.78 -15.12 6.72
N GLU A 227 22.22 -14.40 7.75
CA GLU A 227 22.81 -14.97 8.98
C GLU A 227 21.77 -15.59 9.92
N ASN A 228 20.52 -15.13 9.87
CA ASN A 228 19.45 -15.60 10.75
C ASN A 228 18.39 -16.45 10.04
N ASN A 229 18.63 -16.84 8.78
CA ASN A 229 17.72 -17.68 7.99
C ASN A 229 17.64 -19.12 8.53
N PRO A 230 16.52 -19.53 9.15
CA PRO A 230 16.39 -20.87 9.71
C PRO A 230 16.17 -21.93 8.63
N SER A 231 16.54 -23.17 8.92
CA SER A 231 16.20 -24.32 8.08
C SER A 231 14.89 -24.94 8.55
N CYS A 232 13.92 -25.03 7.64
CA CYS A 232 12.66 -25.74 7.85
C CYS A 232 12.53 -26.89 6.87
N LEU A 233 11.70 -27.85 7.24
CA LEU A 233 11.39 -29.01 6.41
C LEU A 233 9.90 -29.00 6.05
N SER A 234 9.59 -29.62 4.93
CA SER A 234 8.23 -29.93 4.50
C SER A 234 7.47 -30.71 5.58
N PRO A 235 6.13 -30.73 5.58
CA PRO A 235 5.34 -31.43 6.60
C PRO A 235 5.67 -32.92 6.78
N ASP A 236 6.20 -33.59 5.76
CA ASP A 236 6.66 -34.99 5.78
C ASP A 236 8.14 -35.16 6.23
N GLY A 237 8.83 -34.06 6.48
CA GLY A 237 10.22 -34.00 6.92
C GLY A 237 11.25 -34.40 5.85
N GLN A 238 10.86 -34.50 4.58
CA GLN A 238 11.72 -35.05 3.53
C GLN A 238 12.47 -33.99 2.72
N GLN A 239 11.95 -32.77 2.63
CA GLN A 239 12.49 -31.72 1.78
C GLN A 239 12.71 -30.44 2.59
N GLN A 240 13.69 -29.64 2.18
CA GLN A 240 13.83 -28.29 2.71
C GLN A 240 12.62 -27.46 2.26
N ASP A 241 12.15 -26.59 3.14
CA ASP A 241 11.00 -25.72 2.88
C ASP A 241 11.26 -24.34 3.48
N ILE A 242 10.51 -23.36 3.01
CA ILE A 242 10.55 -21.99 3.53
C ILE A 242 9.92 -21.97 4.92
N CYS A 243 10.62 -21.38 5.88
CA CYS A 243 10.10 -21.26 7.24
C CYS A 243 8.87 -20.35 7.33
N SER A 244 7.90 -20.75 8.17
CA SER A 244 6.73 -19.93 8.49
C SER A 244 7.17 -18.57 9.07
N PRO A 245 6.47 -17.46 8.74
CA PRO A 245 6.74 -16.14 9.32
C PRO A 245 6.73 -16.13 10.85
N ARG A 246 6.02 -17.07 11.49
CA ARG A 246 5.97 -17.23 12.96
C ARG A 246 7.31 -17.65 13.59
N GLN A 247 8.29 -18.05 12.78
CA GLN A 247 9.65 -18.38 13.24
C GLN A 247 10.54 -17.15 13.40
N PHE A 248 10.09 -15.99 12.91
CA PHE A 248 10.84 -14.75 12.95
C PHE A 248 10.19 -13.75 13.91
N ASN A 249 10.98 -12.78 14.36
CA ASN A 249 10.46 -11.65 15.11
C ASN A 249 9.84 -10.65 14.12
N GLY A 250 8.63 -10.18 14.40
CA GLY A 250 8.05 -9.08 13.62
C GLY A 250 8.80 -7.78 13.85
N THR A 251 8.86 -6.94 12.83
CA THR A 251 9.44 -5.58 12.90
C THR A 251 8.31 -4.54 12.95
N PRO A 252 8.51 -3.40 13.64
CA PRO A 252 7.47 -2.39 13.80
C PRO A 252 7.25 -1.60 12.50
N ASP A 253 5.99 -1.32 12.19
CA ASP A 253 5.60 -0.38 11.13
C ASP A 253 6.06 1.05 11.47
N VAL A 254 6.21 1.90 10.44
CA VAL A 254 6.71 3.28 10.58
C VAL A 254 5.83 4.25 9.82
N VAL A 255 5.62 5.43 10.39
CA VAL A 255 5.02 6.59 9.70
C VAL A 255 6.13 7.61 9.43
N TYR A 256 6.18 8.12 8.21
CA TYR A 256 7.03 9.23 7.80
C TYR A 256 6.15 10.43 7.44
N PRO A 257 6.14 11.48 8.28
CA PRO A 257 5.38 12.69 7.99
C PRO A 257 5.99 13.44 6.79
N SER A 258 5.19 13.72 5.77
CA SER A 258 5.65 14.52 4.62
C SER A 258 5.56 16.01 4.93
N GLN A 259 6.43 16.81 4.33
CA GLN A 259 6.38 18.28 4.41
C GLN A 259 5.78 18.94 3.16
N ALA A 260 5.34 18.15 2.17
CA ALA A 260 4.88 18.63 0.87
C ALA A 260 5.88 19.55 0.14
N ASP A 261 7.19 19.34 0.36
CA ASP A 261 8.30 20.06 -0.28
C ASP A 261 9.42 19.11 -0.73
N SER A 262 9.02 17.89 -1.09
CA SER A 262 9.88 16.76 -1.43
C SER A 262 10.74 16.24 -0.25
N SER A 263 10.31 16.45 1.01
CA SER A 263 11.01 15.96 2.20
C SER A 263 10.11 15.34 3.27
N PHE A 264 10.71 14.49 4.11
CA PHE A 264 10.13 13.93 5.34
C PHE A 264 10.86 14.48 6.57
N ALA A 265 10.14 14.71 7.68
CA ALA A 265 10.68 15.32 8.91
C ALA A 265 10.19 14.67 10.22
#